data_AF-A0A1M5CXK5-F1
#
_entry.id   AF-A0A1M5CXK5-F1
#
_cell.length_a   1.000
_cell.length_b   1.000
_cell.length_c   1.000
_cell.angle_alpha   90.00
_cell.angle_beta   90.00
_cell.angle_gamma   90.00
#
_symmetry.space_group_name_H-M   'P 1'
#
loop_
_entity.id
_entity.type
_entity.pdbx_description
1 polymer ?
#
loop_
_entity_poly.entity_id
_entity_poly.type
_entity_poly.pdbx_seq_one_letter_code
_entity_poly.pdbx_strand_id
1 'polypeptide(L)'
;MANIWFYNGNIITMIMNENNSMPYMKSLANCLTHMVNDGYTEDFTITEEGLRSIQHLNSYLPEEIQVVNFYRFEGESDPDDNAILYIIETIDGTKGTLVDSYGTYNDSRISNFMKNVETIKKTVKN
;
A
#
# COMPACT_ATOMS: atom_id res chain seq x y z
N MET A 1 6.91 23.54 21.36
CA MET A 1 6.15 23.98 20.17
C MET A 1 4.85 23.17 20.15
N ALA A 2 3.70 23.84 20.07
CA ALA A 2 2.40 23.23 20.33
C ALA A 2 1.73 22.76 19.02
N ASN A 3 1.20 21.54 19.03
CA ASN A 3 0.34 21.04 17.96
C ASN A 3 -1.03 21.74 18.05
N ILE A 4 -1.54 22.22 16.92
CA ILE A 4 -2.86 22.84 16.85
C ILE A 4 -3.85 21.81 16.32
N TRP A 5 -4.89 21.55 17.10
CA TRP A 5 -5.97 20.64 16.73
C TRP A 5 -7.15 21.46 16.23
N PHE A 6 -7.67 21.12 15.05
CA PHE A 6 -8.95 21.64 14.57
C PHE A 6 -9.99 20.53 14.55
N TYR A 7 -11.18 20.81 15.07
CA TYR A 7 -12.30 19.88 15.12
C TYR A 7 -13.36 20.32 14.11
N ASN A 8 -13.55 19.53 13.06
CA ASN A 8 -14.65 19.73 12.11
C ASN A 8 -15.49 18.46 12.02
N GLY A 9 -16.55 18.42 12.84
CA GLY A 9 -17.75 17.62 12.59
C GLY A 9 -17.63 16.09 12.59
N ASN A 10 -16.48 15.52 13.01
CA ASN A 10 -16.18 14.11 13.37
C ASN A 10 -14.75 13.70 12.98
N ILE A 11 -13.95 14.60 12.38
CA ILE A 11 -12.57 14.33 11.98
C ILE A 11 -11.62 15.25 12.76
N ILE A 12 -10.59 14.67 13.38
CA ILE A 12 -9.47 15.42 13.97
C ILE A 12 -8.43 15.60 12.88
N THR A 13 -8.29 16.82 12.35
CA THR A 13 -7.21 17.15 11.41
C THR A 13 -6.00 17.66 12.20
N MET A 14 -4.90 16.92 12.16
CA MET A 14 -3.60 17.39 12.66
C MET A 14 -2.82 18.00 11.49
N ILE A 15 -2.64 19.32 11.47
CA ILE A 15 -1.71 19.97 10.53
C ILE A 15 -0.31 19.92 11.15
N MET A 16 0.57 19.09 10.60
CA MET A 16 2.00 19.10 10.96
C MET A 16 2.74 20.20 10.20
N ASN A 17 3.63 20.92 10.90
CA ASN A 17 4.51 21.93 10.33
C ASN A 17 5.56 21.26 9.40
N GLU A 18 5.81 21.91 8.27
CA GLU A 18 6.38 21.38 7.01
C GLU A 18 7.91 21.14 7.03
N ASN A 19 8.51 20.85 8.19
CA ASN A 19 9.97 20.71 8.33
C ASN A 19 10.42 19.47 9.13
N ASN A 20 9.69 18.36 9.05
CA ASN A 20 10.16 17.09 9.57
C ASN A 20 9.66 15.95 8.70
N SER A 21 10.57 15.19 8.10
CA SER A 21 10.29 13.92 7.40
C SER A 21 9.31 13.10 8.23
N MET A 22 8.09 12.86 7.72
CA MET A 22 6.92 12.33 8.44
C MET A 22 7.29 11.31 9.56
N PRO A 23 7.43 11.74 10.82
CA PRO A 23 7.92 10.86 11.89
C PRO A 23 6.85 9.88 12.40
N TYR A 24 5.65 9.91 11.81
CA TYR A 24 4.51 9.05 12.17
C TYR A 24 4.38 7.79 11.31
N MET A 25 5.14 7.69 10.20
CA MET A 25 5.20 6.50 9.36
C MET A 25 6.26 5.51 9.86
N LYS A 26 6.35 5.31 11.18
CA LYS A 26 7.33 4.39 11.78
C LYS A 26 6.90 2.92 11.75
N SER A 27 5.63 2.64 11.50
CA SER A 27 5.11 1.28 11.46
C SER A 27 4.15 1.06 10.30
N LEU A 28 4.15 -0.16 9.78
CA LEU A 28 3.21 -0.62 8.75
C LEU A 28 1.76 -0.36 9.17
N ALA A 29 1.41 -0.65 10.43
CA ALA A 29 0.07 -0.46 10.96
C ALA A 29 -0.42 1.00 10.91
N ASN A 30 0.46 1.96 11.21
CA ASN A 30 0.12 3.38 11.11
C ASN A 30 -0.10 3.79 9.64
N CYS A 31 0.74 3.27 8.73
CA CYS A 31 0.59 3.54 7.31
C CYS A 31 -0.74 2.98 6.77
N LEU A 32 -1.07 1.73 7.08
CA LEU A 32 -2.36 1.12 6.72
C LEU A 32 -3.54 1.95 7.22
N THR A 33 -3.51 2.37 8.49
CA THR A 33 -4.56 3.21 9.07
C THR A 33 -4.71 4.54 8.32
N HIS A 34 -3.60 5.16 7.92
CA HIS A 34 -3.62 6.37 7.11
C HIS A 34 -4.20 6.12 5.72
N MET A 35 -3.79 5.05 5.06
CA MET A 35 -4.29 4.68 3.73
C MET A 35 -5.80 4.42 3.73
N VAL A 36 -6.32 3.76 4.77
CA VAL A 36 -7.76 3.57 4.96
C VAL A 36 -8.49 4.91 5.07
N ASN A 37 -7.94 5.88 5.81
CA ASN A 37 -8.53 7.23 5.91
C ASN A 37 -8.49 7.99 4.57
N ASP A 38 -7.50 7.70 3.72
CA ASP A 38 -7.38 8.27 2.37
C ASP A 38 -8.27 7.55 1.33
N GLY A 39 -9.05 6.55 1.74
CA GLY A 39 -9.99 5.81 0.89
C GLY A 39 -9.43 4.53 0.26
N TYR A 40 -8.23 4.09 0.63
CA TYR A 40 -7.69 2.78 0.26
C TYR A 40 -8.16 1.74 1.27
N THR A 41 -9.42 1.34 1.14
CA THR A 41 -10.09 0.45 2.11
C THR A 41 -9.98 -1.02 1.76
N GLU A 42 -9.60 -1.36 0.53
CA GLU A 42 -9.44 -2.76 0.13
C GLU A 42 -8.12 -3.35 0.58
N ASP A 43 -8.18 -4.63 0.94
CA ASP A 43 -6.99 -5.45 1.15
C ASP A 43 -6.86 -6.43 -0.01
N PHE A 44 -5.68 -6.44 -0.62
CA PHE A 44 -5.36 -7.30 -1.74
C PHE A 44 -4.39 -8.41 -1.34
N THR A 45 -4.50 -9.54 -2.04
CA THR A 45 -3.55 -10.65 -1.99
C THR A 45 -3.24 -11.14 -3.40
N ILE A 46 -2.11 -11.80 -3.62
CA ILE A 46 -1.84 -12.46 -4.89
C ILE A 46 -2.34 -13.90 -4.86
N THR A 47 -3.01 -14.31 -5.93
CA THR A 47 -3.48 -15.69 -6.18
C THR A 47 -3.02 -16.16 -7.56
N GLU A 48 -3.37 -17.39 -7.95
CA GLU A 48 -3.09 -17.89 -9.30
C GLU A 48 -3.79 -17.07 -10.41
N GLU A 49 -4.90 -16.40 -10.06
CA GLU A 49 -5.69 -15.58 -10.99
C GLU A 49 -5.18 -14.12 -11.10
N GLY A 50 -4.22 -13.72 -10.27
CA GLY A 50 -3.71 -12.34 -10.20
C GLY A 50 -3.93 -11.68 -8.83
N LEU A 51 -4.05 -10.35 -8.83
CA LEU A 51 -4.32 -9.56 -7.63
C LEU A 51 -5.79 -9.71 -7.23
N ARG A 52 -6.06 -10.27 -6.07
CA ARG A 52 -7.41 -10.55 -5.59
C ARG A 52 -7.76 -9.66 -4.41
N SER A 53 -8.92 -8.99 -4.48
CA SER A 53 -9.52 -8.33 -3.32
C SER A 53 -10.02 -9.39 -2.33
N ILE A 54 -9.67 -9.22 -1.06
CA ILE A 54 -10.12 -10.11 0.01
C ILE A 54 -11.60 -9.88 0.31
N GLN A 55 -12.07 -8.62 0.24
CA GLN A 55 -13.41 -8.24 0.66
C GLN A 55 -14.45 -8.51 -0.45
N HIS A 56 -14.12 -8.17 -1.68
CA HIS A 56 -15.01 -8.28 -2.84
C HIS A 56 -14.76 -9.52 -3.69
N LEU A 57 -13.68 -10.27 -3.43
CA LEU A 57 -13.30 -11.50 -4.13
C LEU A 57 -13.04 -11.34 -5.64
N ASN A 58 -13.00 -10.12 -6.14
CA ASN A 58 -12.62 -9.78 -7.51
C ASN A 58 -11.12 -10.03 -7.72
N SER A 59 -10.76 -10.54 -8.89
CA SER A 59 -9.37 -10.75 -9.32
C SER A 59 -9.04 -9.79 -10.46
N TYR A 60 -7.81 -9.26 -10.45
CA TYR A 60 -7.31 -8.27 -11.38
C TYR A 60 -5.98 -8.72 -11.98
N LEU A 61 -5.84 -8.56 -13.29
CA LEU A 61 -4.61 -8.81 -14.04
C LEU A 61 -3.59 -7.67 -13.86
N PRO A 62 -2.30 -7.89 -14.16
CA PRO A 62 -1.26 -6.85 -14.04
C PRO A 62 -1.53 -5.57 -14.85
N GLU A 63 -2.28 -5.66 -15.96
CA GLU A 63 -2.68 -4.53 -16.81
C GLU A 63 -3.90 -3.76 -16.28
N GLU A 64 -4.65 -4.38 -15.36
CA GLU A 64 -5.88 -3.83 -14.78
C GLU A 64 -5.62 -3.06 -13.48
N ILE A 65 -4.35 -2.97 -13.07
CA ILE A 65 -3.96 -2.33 -11.81
C ILE A 65 -2.80 -1.35 -12.02
N GLN A 66 -2.78 -0.35 -11.14
CA GLN A 66 -1.74 0.64 -11.06
C GLN A 66 -1.23 0.72 -9.62
N VAL A 67 0.04 0.34 -9.44
CA VAL A 67 0.77 0.72 -8.22
C VAL A 67 1.01 2.23 -8.26
N VAL A 68 0.40 2.96 -7.33
CA VAL A 68 0.51 4.43 -7.20
C VAL A 68 1.65 4.83 -6.28
N ASN A 69 1.92 4.03 -5.25
CA ASN A 69 3.06 4.21 -4.35
C ASN A 69 3.44 2.88 -3.69
N PHE A 70 4.63 2.82 -3.10
CA PHE A 70 5.01 1.72 -2.24
C PHE A 70 5.90 2.21 -1.09
N TYR A 71 5.81 1.54 0.06
CA TYR A 71 6.59 1.82 1.25
C TYR A 71 7.28 0.55 1.71
N ARG A 72 8.59 0.64 1.93
CA ARG A 72 9.38 -0.44 2.50
C ARG A 72 9.57 -0.18 3.99
N PHE A 73 9.16 -1.14 4.80
CA PHE A 73 9.33 -1.16 6.24
C PHE A 73 10.42 -2.18 6.57
N GLU A 74 11.41 -1.74 7.33
CA GLU A 74 12.44 -2.60 7.91
C GLU A 74 12.21 -2.56 9.42
N GLY A 75 12.01 -3.71 10.06
CA GLY A 75 11.80 -3.76 11.51
C GLY A 75 13.05 -3.32 12.28
N GLU A 76 12.89 -2.49 13.32
CA GLU A 76 13.97 -2.17 14.26
C GLU A 76 14.29 -3.33 15.23
N SER A 77 13.45 -4.39 15.29
CA SER A 77 13.51 -5.38 16.37
C SER A 77 13.43 -6.86 15.94
N ASP A 78 12.87 -7.19 14.78
CA ASP A 78 12.86 -8.57 14.26
C ASP A 78 13.22 -8.58 12.76
N PRO A 79 14.18 -9.42 12.31
CA PRO A 79 14.53 -9.55 10.89
C PRO A 79 13.40 -10.17 10.04
N ASP A 80 12.35 -10.70 10.66
CA ASP A 80 11.12 -11.18 10.01
C ASP A 80 10.05 -10.08 9.82
N ASP A 81 10.26 -8.85 10.33
CA ASP A 81 9.32 -7.72 10.19
C ASP A 81 9.53 -6.89 8.92
N ASN A 82 10.32 -7.38 7.97
CA ASN A 82 10.50 -6.68 6.70
C ASN A 82 9.23 -6.81 5.85
N ALA A 83 8.64 -5.68 5.49
CA ALA A 83 7.42 -5.65 4.69
C ALA A 83 7.46 -4.56 3.62
N ILE A 84 6.92 -4.86 2.45
CA ILE A 84 6.64 -3.86 1.42
C ILE A 84 5.13 -3.68 1.32
N LEU A 85 4.67 -2.45 1.57
CA LEU A 85 3.29 -2.05 1.36
C LEU A 85 3.16 -1.42 -0.01
N TYR A 86 2.37 -2.02 -0.89
CA TYR A 86 2.00 -1.43 -2.18
C TYR A 86 0.63 -0.78 -2.07
N ILE A 87 0.52 0.43 -2.60
CA ILE A 87 -0.73 1.18 -2.72
C ILE A 87 -1.21 1.01 -4.17
N ILE A 88 -2.41 0.49 -4.33
CA ILE A 88 -2.92 0.02 -5.62
C ILE A 88 -4.27 0.66 -5.91
N GLU A 89 -4.41 1.12 -7.14
CA GLU A 89 -5.69 1.50 -7.75
C GLU A 89 -5.94 0.58 -8.95
N THR A 90 -7.17 0.13 -9.13
CA THR A 90 -7.60 -0.75 -10.23
C THR A 90 -8.36 0.05 -11.29
N ILE A 91 -8.56 -0.53 -12.48
CA ILE A 91 -9.30 0.09 -13.58
C ILE A 91 -10.78 0.37 -13.26
N ASP A 92 -11.39 -0.38 -12.34
CA ASP A 92 -12.77 -0.17 -11.88
C ASP A 92 -12.89 0.88 -10.76
N GLY A 93 -11.76 1.50 -10.39
CA GLY A 93 -11.69 2.53 -9.36
C GLY A 93 -11.56 1.98 -7.94
N THR A 94 -11.44 0.66 -7.77
CA THR A 94 -11.18 0.03 -6.48
C THR A 94 -9.80 0.42 -5.96
N LYS A 95 -9.73 0.82 -4.69
CA LYS A 95 -8.51 1.33 -4.05
C LYS A 95 -8.18 0.53 -2.82
N GLY A 96 -6.94 0.08 -2.74
CA GLY A 96 -6.51 -0.76 -1.63
C GLY A 96 -5.02 -0.89 -1.50
N THR A 97 -4.64 -1.81 -0.62
CA THR A 97 -3.25 -2.07 -0.28
C THR A 97 -2.91 -3.55 -0.42
N LEU A 98 -1.66 -3.83 -0.79
CA LEU A 98 -1.08 -5.18 -0.79
C LEU A 98 0.15 -5.15 0.12
N VAL A 99 0.16 -6.01 1.12
CA VAL A 99 1.31 -6.18 2.03
C VAL A 99 2.11 -7.41 1.60
N ASP A 100 3.38 -7.21 1.32
CA ASP A 100 4.37 -8.25 1.06
C ASP A 100 5.31 -8.36 2.27
N SER A 101 4.96 -9.24 3.22
CA SER A 101 5.83 -9.58 4.35
C SER A 101 6.97 -10.48 3.83
N TYR A 102 8.12 -9.89 3.59
CA TYR A 102 9.25 -10.56 2.94
C TYR A 102 10.13 -11.21 4.01
N GLY A 103 9.99 -12.52 4.21
CA GLY A 103 10.80 -13.35 5.11
C GLY A 103 11.34 -14.59 4.41
N THR A 104 11.68 -15.65 5.16
CA THR A 104 12.17 -16.94 4.62
C THR A 104 11.22 -17.57 3.57
N TYR A 105 9.96 -17.12 3.54
CA TYR A 105 8.93 -17.51 2.59
C TYR A 105 8.50 -16.35 1.70
N ASN A 106 9.45 -15.63 1.09
CA ASN A 106 9.10 -14.67 0.04
C ASN A 106 8.17 -15.32 -0.99
N ASP A 107 6.97 -14.77 -1.12
CA ASP A 107 6.03 -15.22 -2.12
C ASP A 107 6.47 -14.72 -3.50
N SER A 108 7.22 -15.56 -4.21
CA SER A 108 7.66 -15.32 -5.58
C SER A 108 6.54 -14.89 -6.53
N ARG A 109 5.28 -15.17 -6.20
CA ARG A 109 4.10 -14.71 -6.96
C ARG A 109 3.96 -13.19 -6.91
N ILE A 110 4.19 -12.55 -5.77
CA ILE A 110 4.13 -11.09 -5.63
C ILE A 110 5.21 -10.44 -6.49
N SER A 111 6.45 -10.91 -6.35
CA SER A 111 7.58 -10.38 -7.12
C SER A 111 7.36 -10.54 -8.64
N ASN A 112 6.87 -11.68 -9.08
CA ASN A 112 6.55 -11.92 -10.50
C ASN A 112 5.41 -11.05 -11.00
N PHE A 113 4.34 -10.91 -10.21
CA PHE A 113 3.20 -10.06 -10.57
C PHE A 113 3.64 -8.60 -10.75
N MET A 114 4.38 -8.05 -9.78
CA MET A 114 4.86 -6.67 -9.84
C MET A 114 5.82 -6.42 -11.02
N LYS A 115 6.67 -7.39 -11.35
CA LYS A 115 7.52 -7.32 -12.54
C LYS A 115 6.71 -7.23 -13.83
N ASN A 116 5.60 -7.96 -13.92
CA ASN A 116 4.70 -7.87 -15.08
C ASN A 116 4.04 -6.49 -15.16
N VAL A 117 3.53 -5.97 -14.04
CA VAL A 117 2.96 -4.60 -13.96
C VAL A 117 3.95 -3.56 -14.47
N GLU A 118 5.22 -3.63 -14.05
CA GLU A 118 6.27 -2.71 -14.53
C GLU A 118 6.60 -2.86 -16.02
N THR A 119 6.62 -4.10 -16.52
CA THR A 119 6.96 -4.40 -17.92
C THR A 119 5.89 -3.82 -18.85
N ILE A 120 4.62 -4.00 -18.50
CA ILE A 120 3.48 -3.47 -19.27
C ILE A 120 3.53 -1.93 -19.31
N LYS A 121 3.79 -1.28 -18.16
CA LYS A 121 3.95 0.19 -18.10
C LYS A 121 5.06 0.72 -19.02
N LYS A 122 6.13 -0.05 -19.24
CA LYS A 122 7.22 0.32 -20.16
C LYS A 122 6.83 0.17 -21.63
N THR A 123 6.09 -0.87 -21.98
CA THR A 123 5.64 -1.12 -23.36
C THR A 123 4.60 -0.11 -23.85
N VAL A 124 3.71 0.37 -22.98
CA VAL A 124 2.68 1.36 -23.35
C VAL A 124 3.25 2.77 -23.58
N LYS A 125 4.46 3.07 -23.10
CA LYS A 125 5.10 4.39 -23.23
C LYS A 125 5.94 4.58 -24.50
N ASN A 126 5.98 3.59 -25.40
CA ASN A 126 6.80 3.59 -26.62
C ASN A 126 5.93 3.61 -27.88
#